data_AF-A0A9X3PCZ0-F1
#
_entry.id   AF-A0A9X3PCZ0-F1
#
_cell.length_a   1.000
_cell.length_b   1.000
_cell.length_c   1.000
_cell.angle_alpha   90.00
_cell.angle_beta   90.00
_cell.angle_gamma   90.00
#
_symmetry.space_group_name_H-M   'P 1'
#
loop_
_entity.id
_entity.type
_entity.pdbx_description
1 polymer ?
#
loop_
_entity_poly.entity_id
_entity_poly.type
_entity_poly.pdbx_seq_one_letter_code
_entity_poly.pdbx_strand_id
1 'polypeptide(L)'
;MTTPKAPKTDVGRPTTARAWLAANYSIPARAVAVIGVLASAWGMVIAVGDTEGENPASWLMFIGPALAGAFPTLELAWRRDHDLSMATVTSRWFVFPLFGALGAVIVMAVTEIVMRASGAMAAAQAADKWHYWFAVDGPPMPSVMFGLLGYAAGLLLAIVFFVLVLWPLQVILRPKQAIAENMMDTGESSFRRNRAALMLGPFIVIDAFVIAIAITQELGWLVVVSILAEVAMVAVAASLQRVDKQRHGEAPLPTGVELGRNDDS
;
A
#
# COMPACT_ATOMS: atom_id res chain seq x y z
N MET A 1 4.97 -15.62 -45.19
CA MET A 1 5.86 -14.75 -44.39
C MET A 1 5.59 -15.03 -42.92
N THR A 2 6.42 -15.86 -42.29
CA THR A 2 6.31 -16.23 -40.88
C THR A 2 7.14 -15.22 -40.07
N THR A 3 6.48 -14.39 -39.27
CA THR A 3 7.15 -13.49 -38.34
C THR A 3 8.00 -14.30 -37.35
N PRO A 4 9.29 -13.98 -37.17
CA PRO A 4 10.15 -14.69 -36.23
C PRO A 4 9.61 -14.49 -34.81
N LYS A 5 9.33 -15.62 -34.14
CA LYS A 5 8.86 -15.67 -32.76
C LYS A 5 9.97 -15.13 -31.87
N ALA A 6 9.74 -13.99 -31.24
CA ALA A 6 10.72 -13.37 -30.36
C ALA A 6 11.18 -14.38 -29.29
N PRO A 7 12.48 -14.47 -29.00
CA PRO A 7 13.00 -15.39 -27.99
C PRO A 7 12.37 -15.03 -26.65
N LYS A 8 11.68 -16.01 -26.03
CA LYS A 8 11.26 -15.90 -24.63
C LYS A 8 12.53 -15.75 -23.81
N THR A 9 12.76 -14.56 -23.28
CA THR A 9 13.74 -14.36 -22.21
C THR A 9 13.21 -15.11 -21.00
N ASP A 10 13.67 -16.35 -20.82
CA ASP A 10 13.53 -17.09 -19.56
C ASP A 10 14.36 -16.34 -18.52
N VAL A 11 13.75 -15.31 -17.92
CA VAL A 11 14.25 -14.71 -16.69
C VAL A 11 14.06 -15.79 -15.63
N GLY A 12 15.12 -16.56 -15.38
CA GLY A 12 15.09 -17.73 -14.51
C GLY A 12 14.39 -17.42 -13.19
N ARG A 13 13.34 -18.19 -12.86
CA ARG A 13 12.66 -18.07 -11.57
C ARG A 13 13.69 -18.23 -10.46
N PRO A 14 13.74 -17.33 -9.47
CA PRO A 14 14.68 -17.45 -8.37
C PRO A 14 14.45 -18.78 -7.63
N THR A 15 15.49 -19.60 -7.56
CA THR A 15 15.45 -20.95 -6.96
C THR A 15 15.58 -20.94 -5.44
N THR A 16 15.91 -19.79 -4.84
CA THR A 16 16.10 -19.65 -3.39
C THR A 16 15.40 -18.40 -2.85
N ALA A 17 14.97 -18.45 -1.58
CA ALA A 17 14.37 -17.31 -0.88
C ALA A 17 15.31 -16.08 -0.86
N ARG A 18 16.62 -16.30 -0.73
CA ARG A 18 17.64 -15.24 -0.78
C ARG A 18 17.71 -14.58 -2.16
N ALA A 19 17.68 -15.37 -3.24
CA ALA A 19 17.65 -14.84 -4.60
C ALA A 19 16.34 -14.08 -4.89
N TRP A 20 15.22 -14.59 -4.38
CA TRP A 20 13.93 -13.91 -4.49
C TRP A 20 13.93 -12.57 -3.73
N LEU A 21 14.47 -12.52 -2.51
CA LEU A 21 14.62 -11.27 -1.75
C LEU A 21 15.57 -10.28 -2.45
N ALA A 22 16.66 -10.76 -3.06
CA ALA A 22 17.59 -9.97 -3.85
C ALA A 22 16.97 -9.39 -5.13
N ALA A 23 16.11 -10.15 -5.79
CA ALA A 23 15.41 -9.70 -6.98
C ALA A 23 14.32 -8.67 -6.66
N ASN A 24 13.66 -8.78 -5.51
CA ASN A 24 12.49 -7.97 -5.18
C ASN A 24 12.78 -6.77 -4.26
N TYR A 25 13.84 -6.83 -3.45
CA TYR A 25 14.11 -5.81 -2.43
C TYR A 25 15.56 -5.36 -2.39
N SER A 26 15.72 -4.05 -2.27
CA SER A 26 17.00 -3.39 -2.12
C SER A 26 17.61 -3.60 -0.72
N ILE A 27 18.89 -3.26 -0.60
CA ILE A 27 19.57 -3.19 0.71
C ILE A 27 18.93 -2.13 1.62
N PRO A 28 18.66 -0.88 1.16
CA PRO A 28 17.95 0.12 1.95
C PRO A 28 16.61 -0.36 2.52
N ALA A 29 15.77 -1.02 1.71
CA ALA A 29 14.46 -1.48 2.17
C ALA A 29 14.58 -2.50 3.32
N ARG A 30 15.57 -3.39 3.24
CA ARG A 30 15.85 -4.35 4.33
C ARG A 30 16.38 -3.67 5.57
N ALA A 31 17.27 -2.69 5.41
CA ALA A 31 17.80 -1.93 6.54
C ALA A 31 16.67 -1.18 7.27
N VAL A 32 15.79 -0.51 6.53
CA VAL A 32 14.62 0.17 7.10
C VAL A 32 13.68 -0.81 7.79
N ALA A 33 13.44 -1.98 7.20
CA ALA A 33 12.61 -3.01 7.84
C ALA A 33 13.23 -3.49 9.16
N VAL A 34 14.53 -3.79 9.20
CA VAL A 34 15.22 -4.21 10.42
C VAL A 34 15.18 -3.11 11.48
N ILE A 35 15.48 -1.87 11.10
CA ILE A 35 15.42 -0.71 12.00
C ILE A 35 14.00 -0.53 12.53
N GLY A 36 12.99 -0.61 11.67
CA GLY A 36 11.58 -0.51 12.05
C GLY A 36 11.16 -1.59 13.04
N VAL A 37 11.53 -2.85 12.79
CA VAL A 37 11.28 -3.98 13.70
C VAL A 37 11.92 -3.75 15.07
N LEU A 38 13.18 -3.33 15.11
CA LEU A 38 13.88 -3.04 16.37
C LEU A 38 13.29 -1.82 17.10
N ALA A 39 12.92 -0.78 16.35
CA ALA A 39 12.24 0.39 16.89
C ALA A 39 10.87 0.02 17.49
N SER A 40 10.19 -1.00 16.97
CA SER A 40 8.92 -1.50 17.52
C SER A 40 9.10 -2.08 18.92
N ALA A 41 10.17 -2.87 19.10
CA ALA A 41 10.56 -3.40 20.40
C ALA A 41 10.86 -2.28 21.40
N TRP A 42 11.61 -1.27 20.96
CA TRP A 42 11.92 -0.10 21.76
C TRP A 42 10.65 0.68 22.13
N GLY A 43 9.77 0.91 21.16
CA GLY A 43 8.47 1.55 21.35
C GLY A 43 7.63 0.82 22.40
N MET A 44 7.66 -0.52 22.39
CA MET A 44 6.96 -1.35 23.36
C MET A 44 7.51 -1.15 24.79
N VAL A 45 8.84 -1.09 24.95
CA VAL A 45 9.46 -0.78 26.25
C VAL A 45 9.05 0.61 26.74
N ILE A 46 9.10 1.60 25.86
CA ILE A 46 8.71 2.98 26.18
C ILE A 46 7.22 3.06 26.53
N ALA A 47 6.36 2.38 25.77
CA ALA A 47 4.92 2.37 25.98
C ALA A 47 4.52 1.80 27.35
N VAL A 48 5.26 0.80 27.85
CA VAL A 48 5.04 0.27 29.21
C VAL A 48 5.45 1.28 30.29
N GLY A 49 6.46 2.11 30.03
CA GLY A 49 6.90 3.18 30.94
C GLY A 49 6.16 4.51 30.78
N ASP A 50 5.35 4.67 29.73
CA ASP A 50 4.63 5.89 29.38
C ASP A 50 3.26 5.92 30.07
N THR A 51 3.24 6.36 31.33
CA THR A 51 2.02 6.32 32.16
C THR A 51 0.98 7.37 31.78
N GLU A 52 1.34 8.35 30.94
CA GLU A 52 0.44 9.43 30.51
C GLU A 52 0.07 9.31 29.03
N GLY A 53 0.84 8.55 28.25
CA GLY A 53 0.57 8.33 26.84
C GLY A 53 1.00 9.42 25.90
N GLU A 54 1.69 10.39 26.45
CA GLU A 54 2.10 11.58 25.74
C GLU A 54 3.45 11.36 25.04
N ASN A 55 4.14 10.25 25.32
CA ASN A 55 5.45 10.02 24.75
C ASN A 55 5.32 9.60 23.28
N PRO A 56 5.73 10.44 22.31
CA PRO A 56 5.59 10.11 20.89
C PRO A 56 6.40 8.85 20.50
N ALA A 57 7.40 8.46 21.29
CA ALA A 57 8.19 7.26 21.02
C ALA A 57 7.43 5.95 21.31
N SER A 58 6.35 5.95 22.10
CA SER A 58 5.52 4.77 22.33
C SER A 58 4.84 4.29 21.03
N TRP A 59 4.53 5.22 20.12
CA TRP A 59 3.98 4.93 18.80
C TRP A 59 4.91 4.16 17.86
N LEU A 60 6.20 4.02 18.20
CA LEU A 60 7.12 3.20 17.44
C LEU A 60 6.67 1.73 17.34
N MET A 61 5.84 1.25 18.28
CA MET A 61 5.20 -0.07 18.24
C MET A 61 4.47 -0.37 16.91
N PHE A 62 3.85 0.65 16.30
CA PHE A 62 3.12 0.49 15.03
C PHE A 62 3.77 1.24 13.85
N ILE A 63 4.55 2.31 14.11
CA ILE A 63 5.30 3.02 13.06
C ILE A 63 6.37 2.12 12.46
N GLY A 64 7.04 1.29 13.25
CA GLY A 64 8.05 0.34 12.78
C GLY A 64 7.54 -0.59 11.67
N PRO A 65 6.46 -1.37 11.91
CA PRO A 65 5.81 -2.18 10.88
C PRO A 65 5.30 -1.35 9.70
N ALA A 66 4.73 -0.16 9.97
CA ALA A 66 4.19 0.71 8.92
C ALA A 66 5.28 1.18 7.95
N LEU A 67 6.43 1.61 8.46
CA LEU A 67 7.59 2.00 7.66
C LEU A 67 8.20 0.81 6.92
N ALA A 68 8.36 -0.33 7.61
CA ALA A 68 8.81 -1.56 6.97
C ALA A 68 7.89 -1.93 5.78
N GLY A 69 6.58 -1.71 5.94
CA GLY A 69 5.60 -2.01 4.91
C GLY A 69 5.57 -1.01 3.75
N ALA A 70 5.60 0.28 4.03
CA ALA A 70 5.46 1.31 3.01
C ALA A 70 6.76 1.55 2.23
N PHE A 71 7.92 1.38 2.87
CA PHE A 71 9.20 1.80 2.29
C PHE A 71 9.55 1.16 0.94
N PRO A 72 9.30 -0.14 0.66
CA PRO A 72 9.55 -0.70 -0.67
C PRO A 72 8.77 0.01 -1.78
N THR A 73 7.58 0.52 -1.46
CA THR A 73 6.74 1.30 -2.39
C THR A 73 7.29 2.71 -2.53
N LEU A 74 7.68 3.35 -1.42
CA LEU A 74 8.41 4.64 -1.44
C LEU A 74 9.66 4.53 -2.33
N GLU A 75 10.31 3.37 -2.29
CA GLU A 75 11.57 3.17 -3.00
C GLU A 75 11.44 3.25 -4.53
N LEU A 76 10.25 2.94 -5.04
CA LEU A 76 10.00 2.99 -6.48
C LEU A 76 10.03 4.41 -7.03
N ALA A 77 9.79 5.43 -6.21
CA ALA A 77 9.76 6.82 -6.68
C ALA A 77 11.14 7.34 -7.09
N TRP A 78 12.22 6.82 -6.50
CA TRP A 78 13.59 7.27 -6.77
C TRP A 78 14.45 6.26 -7.56
N ARG A 79 13.93 5.07 -7.87
CA ARG A 79 14.61 4.10 -8.77
C ARG A 79 14.24 4.34 -10.24
N ARG A 80 15.14 4.98 -10.98
CA ARG A 80 14.95 5.37 -12.41
C ARG A 80 14.54 4.21 -13.35
N ASP A 81 15.12 3.03 -13.16
CA ASP A 81 15.02 1.94 -14.14
C ASP A 81 14.00 0.84 -13.78
N HIS A 82 13.27 1.00 -12.67
CA HIS A 82 12.32 -0.02 -12.25
C HIS A 82 11.04 -0.02 -13.07
N ASP A 83 10.50 -1.22 -13.28
CA ASP A 83 9.15 -1.40 -13.79
C ASP A 83 8.15 -0.91 -12.73
N LEU A 84 7.35 0.08 -13.11
CA LEU A 84 6.28 0.66 -12.27
C LEU A 84 4.95 -0.07 -12.47
N SER A 85 4.94 -1.22 -13.15
CA SER A 85 3.72 -1.97 -13.40
C SER A 85 3.02 -2.41 -12.13
N MET A 86 1.68 -2.41 -12.16
CA MET A 86 0.85 -2.92 -11.06
C MET A 86 1.24 -4.35 -10.63
N ALA A 87 1.65 -5.21 -11.57
CA ALA A 87 2.09 -6.58 -11.25
C ALA A 87 3.35 -6.61 -10.37
N THR A 88 4.35 -5.78 -10.70
CA THR A 88 5.59 -5.66 -9.92
C THR A 88 5.33 -5.01 -8.56
N VAL A 89 4.43 -4.03 -8.53
CA VAL A 89 4.04 -3.28 -7.34
C VAL A 89 3.24 -4.15 -6.35
N THR A 90 2.27 -4.93 -6.83
CA THR A 90 1.38 -5.76 -5.98
C THR A 90 2.15 -6.79 -5.16
N SER A 91 3.12 -7.50 -5.76
CA SER A 91 3.91 -8.48 -5.01
C SER A 91 4.75 -7.85 -3.89
N ARG A 92 5.21 -6.61 -4.10
CA ARG A 92 5.96 -5.83 -3.11
C ARG A 92 5.07 -5.30 -1.99
N TRP A 93 3.78 -5.04 -2.25
CA TRP A 93 2.82 -4.53 -1.27
C TRP A 93 2.35 -5.55 -0.25
N PHE A 94 2.29 -6.84 -0.58
CA PHE A 94 1.73 -7.81 0.36
C PHE A 94 2.83 -8.57 1.10
N VAL A 95 3.87 -8.99 0.38
CA VAL A 95 4.83 -9.94 0.96
C VAL A 95 5.78 -9.27 1.94
N PHE A 96 6.32 -8.10 1.60
CA PHE A 96 7.30 -7.42 2.46
C PHE A 96 6.67 -6.80 3.71
N PRO A 97 5.51 -6.12 3.62
CA PRO A 97 4.87 -5.59 4.82
C PRO A 97 4.46 -6.70 5.77
N LEU A 98 4.05 -7.86 5.23
CA LEU A 98 3.74 -9.03 6.05
C LEU A 98 4.97 -9.50 6.83
N PHE A 99 6.13 -9.64 6.18
CA PHE A 99 7.36 -10.03 6.87
C PHE A 99 7.84 -8.97 7.88
N GLY A 100 7.75 -7.68 7.54
CA GLY A 100 8.06 -6.59 8.46
C GLY A 100 7.17 -6.60 9.69
N ALA A 101 5.86 -6.78 9.49
CA ALA A 101 4.88 -6.89 10.56
C ALA A 101 5.10 -8.14 11.41
N LEU A 102 5.30 -9.32 10.80
CA LEU A 102 5.61 -10.54 11.53
C LEU A 102 6.89 -10.40 12.35
N GLY A 103 7.94 -9.81 11.78
CA GLY A 103 9.18 -9.54 12.50
C GLY A 103 8.95 -8.63 13.71
N ALA A 104 8.16 -7.56 13.53
CA ALA A 104 7.82 -6.65 14.61
C ALA A 104 6.96 -7.32 15.69
N VAL A 105 5.96 -8.12 15.32
CA VAL A 105 5.14 -8.91 16.25
C VAL A 105 6.03 -9.85 17.06
N ILE A 106 6.94 -10.59 16.41
CA ILE A 106 7.84 -11.52 17.10
C ILE A 106 8.72 -10.79 18.11
N VAL A 107 9.37 -9.70 17.70
CA VAL A 107 10.28 -8.98 18.59
C VAL A 107 9.51 -8.30 19.71
N MET A 108 8.38 -7.65 19.43
CA MET A 108 7.51 -7.09 20.46
C MET A 108 6.96 -8.15 21.42
N ALA A 109 6.61 -9.35 20.93
CA ALA A 109 6.15 -10.44 21.78
C ALA A 109 7.27 -10.96 22.70
N VAL A 110 8.51 -11.05 22.22
CA VAL A 110 9.66 -11.37 23.07
C VAL A 110 9.86 -10.29 24.13
N THR A 111 9.83 -9.02 23.73
CA THR A 111 9.91 -7.88 24.66
C THR A 111 8.80 -7.92 25.70
N GLU A 112 7.57 -8.20 25.27
CA GLU A 112 6.40 -8.38 26.12
C GLU A 112 6.61 -9.51 27.15
N ILE A 113 7.04 -10.69 26.71
CA ILE A 113 7.33 -11.84 27.59
C ILE A 113 8.39 -11.46 28.64
N VAL A 114 9.47 -10.81 28.22
CA VAL A 114 10.54 -10.38 29.13
C VAL A 114 10.02 -9.38 30.17
N MET A 115 9.19 -8.41 29.76
CA MET A 115 8.61 -7.41 30.67
C MET A 115 7.55 -8.00 31.61
N ARG A 116 6.80 -9.01 31.16
CA ARG A 116 5.89 -9.78 32.04
C ARG A 116 6.70 -10.56 33.07
N ALA A 117 7.77 -11.24 32.66
CA ALA A 117 8.64 -12.02 33.54
C ALA A 117 9.39 -11.14 34.56
N SER A 118 9.76 -9.92 34.20
CA SER A 118 10.44 -8.97 35.11
C SER A 118 9.48 -8.23 36.04
N GLY A 119 8.16 -8.36 35.86
CA GLY A 119 7.16 -7.63 36.62
C GLY A 119 6.99 -6.16 36.22
N ALA A 120 7.70 -5.68 35.19
CA ALA A 120 7.62 -4.29 34.73
C ALA A 120 6.20 -3.91 34.28
N MET A 121 5.50 -4.82 33.59
CA MET A 121 4.10 -4.60 33.20
C MET A 121 3.16 -4.54 34.40
N ALA A 122 3.35 -5.39 35.41
CA ALA A 122 2.53 -5.37 36.62
C ALA A 122 2.77 -4.11 37.45
N ALA A 123 4.01 -3.63 37.50
CA ALA A 123 4.36 -2.37 38.16
C ALA A 123 3.74 -1.15 37.44
N ALA A 124 3.74 -1.14 36.10
CA ALA A 124 3.06 -0.12 35.32
C ALA A 124 1.53 -0.16 35.53
N GLN A 125 0.95 -1.36 35.54
CA GLN A 125 -0.47 -1.62 35.87
C GLN A 125 -0.89 -1.05 37.21
N ALA A 126 -0.08 -1.25 38.24
CA ALA A 126 -0.36 -0.74 39.58
C ALA A 126 -0.29 0.80 39.68
N ALA A 127 0.35 1.50 38.72
CA ALA A 127 0.44 2.96 38.69
C ALA A 127 -0.79 3.66 38.05
N ASP A 128 -1.74 2.88 37.53
CA ASP A 128 -3.16 3.19 37.31
C ASP A 128 -3.52 4.41 36.45
N LYS A 129 -2.82 4.65 35.33
CA LYS A 129 -3.11 5.83 34.47
C LYS A 129 -3.22 5.59 32.95
N TRP A 130 -2.88 4.42 32.41
CA TRP A 130 -2.87 4.22 30.95
C TRP A 130 -3.23 2.79 30.46
N HIS A 131 -4.35 2.23 30.93
CA HIS A 131 -4.56 0.76 30.89
C HIS A 131 -5.47 0.16 29.83
N TYR A 132 -5.95 0.85 28.79
CA TYR A 132 -6.82 0.14 27.83
C TYR A 132 -6.06 -0.85 26.91
N TRP A 133 -4.80 -0.57 26.59
CA TRP A 133 -4.00 -1.45 25.74
C TRP A 133 -3.33 -2.60 26.49
N PHE A 134 -3.04 -2.41 27.78
CA PHE A 134 -2.31 -3.36 28.61
C PHE A 134 -3.13 -3.85 29.81
N ALA A 135 -4.46 -3.68 29.82
CA ALA A 135 -5.28 -4.11 30.95
C ALA A 135 -5.12 -5.61 31.25
N VAL A 136 -5.33 -5.98 32.52
CA VAL A 136 -5.40 -7.38 32.96
C VAL A 136 -6.52 -8.14 32.22
N ASP A 137 -7.61 -7.45 31.89
CA ASP A 137 -8.73 -7.93 31.06
C ASP A 137 -8.66 -7.42 29.59
N GLY A 138 -7.55 -6.78 29.21
CA GLY A 138 -7.34 -6.14 27.92
C GLY A 138 -7.04 -7.14 26.78
N PRO A 139 -6.87 -6.65 25.54
CA PRO A 139 -6.65 -7.52 24.40
C PRO A 139 -5.44 -8.45 24.65
N PRO A 140 -5.59 -9.77 24.37
CA PRO A 140 -4.72 -10.80 24.93
C PRO A 140 -3.24 -10.69 24.52
N MET A 141 -2.89 -9.88 23.51
CA MET A 141 -1.51 -9.65 23.04
C MET A 141 -1.37 -8.27 22.36
N PRO A 142 -0.94 -7.22 23.09
CA PRO A 142 -0.67 -5.89 22.53
C PRO A 142 0.34 -5.93 21.38
N SER A 143 1.35 -6.80 21.47
CA SER A 143 2.32 -7.07 20.40
C SER A 143 1.68 -7.45 19.06
N VAL A 144 0.66 -8.31 19.08
CA VAL A 144 -0.07 -8.72 17.87
C VAL A 144 -0.93 -7.58 17.35
N MET A 145 -1.67 -6.91 18.24
CA MET A 145 -2.56 -5.82 17.87
C MET A 145 -1.81 -4.64 17.24
N PHE A 146 -0.73 -4.16 17.85
CA PHE A 146 0.07 -3.07 17.29
C PHE A 146 0.84 -3.48 16.04
N GLY A 147 1.27 -4.74 15.95
CA GLY A 147 1.87 -5.28 14.73
C GLY A 147 0.88 -5.31 13.56
N LEU A 148 -0.37 -5.73 13.79
CA LEU A 148 -1.45 -5.70 12.80
C LEU A 148 -1.87 -4.28 12.44
N LEU A 149 -1.97 -3.38 13.43
CA LEU A 149 -2.26 -1.97 13.20
C LEU A 149 -1.17 -1.32 12.33
N GLY A 150 0.10 -1.59 12.63
CA GLY A 150 1.23 -1.13 11.84
C GLY A 150 1.24 -1.73 10.43
N TYR A 151 0.87 -3.01 10.28
CA TYR A 151 0.69 -3.63 8.96
C TYR A 151 -0.40 -2.93 8.14
N ALA A 152 -1.57 -2.72 8.73
CA ALA A 152 -2.68 -2.03 8.08
C ALA A 152 -2.31 -0.58 7.72
N ALA A 153 -1.68 0.14 8.64
CA ALA A 153 -1.19 1.50 8.40
C ALA A 153 -0.13 1.53 7.28
N GLY A 154 0.79 0.56 7.25
CA GLY A 154 1.79 0.43 6.20
C GLY A 154 1.19 0.15 4.82
N LEU A 155 0.18 -0.73 4.75
CA LEU A 155 -0.57 -0.99 3.52
C LEU A 155 -1.32 0.26 3.04
N LEU A 156 -2.04 0.94 3.94
CA LEU A 156 -2.74 2.17 3.61
C LEU A 156 -1.76 3.24 3.12
N LEU A 157 -0.63 3.41 3.79
CA LEU A 157 0.41 4.36 3.38
C LEU A 157 1.01 3.98 2.01
N ALA A 158 1.23 2.70 1.73
CA ALA A 158 1.69 2.23 0.43
C ALA A 158 0.67 2.52 -0.68
N ILE A 159 -0.62 2.28 -0.42
CA ILE A 159 -1.71 2.57 -1.37
C ILE A 159 -1.80 4.07 -1.61
N VAL A 160 -1.83 4.88 -0.56
CA VAL A 160 -1.88 6.34 -0.65
C VAL A 160 -0.69 6.86 -1.45
N PHE A 161 0.52 6.41 -1.15
CA PHE A 161 1.71 6.82 -1.88
C PHE A 161 1.68 6.37 -3.34
N PHE A 162 1.19 5.18 -3.62
CA PHE A 162 1.04 4.73 -5.00
C PHE A 162 0.09 5.62 -5.77
N VAL A 163 -1.11 5.86 -5.23
CA VAL A 163 -2.13 6.62 -5.93
C VAL A 163 -1.75 8.09 -6.08
N LEU A 164 -1.14 8.68 -5.06
CA LEU A 164 -0.80 10.11 -5.05
C LEU A 164 0.57 10.42 -5.66
N VAL A 165 1.48 9.45 -5.78
CA VAL A 165 2.87 9.69 -6.25
C VAL A 165 3.23 8.77 -7.40
N LEU A 166 3.21 7.46 -7.21
CA LEU A 166 3.74 6.53 -8.22
C LEU A 166 2.87 6.48 -9.48
N TRP A 167 1.55 6.47 -9.35
CA TRP A 167 0.64 6.44 -10.46
C TRP A 167 0.73 7.73 -11.31
N PRO A 168 0.69 8.94 -10.75
CA PRO A 168 0.97 10.16 -11.51
C PRO A 168 2.33 10.11 -12.21
N LEU A 169 3.37 9.65 -11.50
CA LEU A 169 4.71 9.51 -12.07
C LEU A 169 4.73 8.52 -13.24
N GLN A 170 4.00 7.41 -13.15
CA GLN A 170 3.83 6.42 -14.22
C GLN A 170 3.10 7.02 -15.42
N VAL A 171 2.05 7.81 -15.22
CA VAL A 171 1.33 8.48 -16.32
C VAL A 171 2.22 9.52 -17.01
N ILE A 172 3.06 10.24 -16.26
CA ILE A 172 3.97 11.26 -16.80
C ILE A 172 5.16 10.62 -17.54
N LEU A 173 5.86 9.68 -16.91
CA LEU A 173 7.09 9.10 -17.42
C LEU A 173 6.88 7.92 -18.37
N ARG A 174 5.81 7.13 -18.19
CA ARG A 174 5.54 5.89 -18.93
C ARG A 174 4.06 5.79 -19.40
N PRO A 175 3.54 6.79 -20.14
CA PRO A 175 2.12 6.83 -20.53
C PRO A 175 1.65 5.62 -21.33
N LYS A 176 2.48 5.05 -22.22
CA LYS A 176 2.12 3.84 -22.99
C LYS A 176 1.86 2.63 -22.09
N GLN A 177 2.67 2.49 -21.05
CA GLN A 177 2.53 1.41 -20.08
C GLN A 177 1.26 1.61 -19.24
N ALA A 178 1.02 2.83 -18.74
CA ALA A 178 -0.19 3.15 -17.99
C ALA A 178 -1.49 2.93 -18.81
N ILE A 179 -1.50 3.32 -20.09
CA ILE A 179 -2.63 3.09 -21.01
C ILE A 179 -2.87 1.58 -21.20
N ALA A 180 -1.80 0.81 -21.42
CA ALA A 180 -1.91 -0.63 -21.59
C ALA A 180 -2.42 -1.34 -20.32
N GLU A 181 -1.95 -0.94 -19.15
CA GLU A 181 -2.39 -1.50 -17.85
C GLU A 181 -3.85 -1.18 -17.52
N ASN A 182 -4.38 -0.08 -18.04
CA ASN A 182 -5.80 0.30 -17.89
C ASN A 182 -6.68 -0.20 -19.06
N MET A 183 -6.19 -1.15 -19.88
CA MET A 183 -6.92 -1.74 -21.01
C MET A 183 -7.43 -0.70 -22.04
N MET A 184 -6.78 0.45 -22.12
CA MET A 184 -7.10 1.51 -23.07
C MET A 184 -6.41 1.26 -24.41
N ASP A 185 -6.99 1.79 -25.49
CA ASP A 185 -6.42 1.71 -26.84
C ASP A 185 -5.03 2.40 -26.91
N THR A 186 -4.02 1.64 -27.30
CA THR A 186 -2.63 2.10 -27.44
C THR A 186 -2.30 2.66 -28.82
N GLY A 187 -3.26 2.70 -29.75
CA GLY A 187 -3.07 3.27 -31.08
C GLY A 187 -2.72 4.76 -31.07
N GLU A 188 -1.93 5.21 -32.04
CA GLU A 188 -1.43 6.60 -32.10
C GLU A 188 -2.55 7.65 -32.15
N SER A 189 -3.69 7.33 -32.76
CA SER A 189 -4.86 8.21 -32.87
C SER A 189 -5.59 8.42 -31.55
N SER A 190 -5.60 7.42 -30.66
CA SER A 190 -6.26 7.46 -29.35
C SER A 190 -5.32 7.86 -28.22
N PHE A 191 -4.00 7.71 -28.40
CA PHE A 191 -2.98 7.89 -27.36
C PHE A 191 -3.06 9.25 -26.64
N ARG A 192 -3.22 10.36 -27.37
CA ARG A 192 -3.32 11.70 -26.76
C ARG A 192 -4.56 11.85 -25.86
N ARG A 193 -5.69 11.29 -26.28
CA ARG A 193 -6.95 11.33 -25.52
C ARG A 193 -6.88 10.44 -24.29
N ASN A 194 -6.41 9.21 -24.45
CA ASN A 194 -6.25 8.26 -23.35
C ASN A 194 -5.24 8.75 -22.31
N ARG A 195 -4.13 9.39 -22.75
CA ARG A 195 -3.19 10.05 -21.84
C ARG A 195 -3.85 11.19 -21.05
N ALA A 196 -4.63 12.04 -21.71
CA ALA A 196 -5.34 13.13 -21.04
C ALA A 196 -6.34 12.60 -20.01
N ALA A 197 -7.07 11.53 -20.34
CA ALA A 197 -7.97 10.88 -19.39
C ALA A 197 -7.24 10.29 -18.18
N LEU A 198 -6.10 9.63 -18.39
CA LEU A 198 -5.29 9.09 -17.29
C LEU A 198 -4.70 10.19 -16.40
N MET A 199 -4.35 11.35 -16.96
CA MET A 199 -3.85 12.48 -16.17
C MET A 199 -4.92 13.07 -15.24
N LEU A 200 -6.22 12.91 -15.55
CA LEU A 200 -7.31 13.31 -14.65
C LEU A 200 -7.43 12.40 -13.43
N GLY A 201 -7.00 11.14 -13.57
CA GLY A 201 -7.08 10.14 -12.52
C GLY A 201 -6.48 10.59 -11.18
N PRO A 202 -5.22 11.04 -11.12
CA PRO A 202 -4.63 11.60 -9.91
C PRO A 202 -5.44 12.72 -9.27
N PHE A 203 -6.00 13.64 -10.07
CA PHE A 203 -6.80 14.75 -9.56
C PHE A 203 -8.13 14.29 -8.98
N ILE A 204 -8.78 13.30 -9.59
CA ILE A 204 -9.99 12.65 -9.06
C ILE A 204 -9.70 12.08 -7.66
N VAL A 205 -8.59 11.36 -7.51
CA VAL A 205 -8.28 10.77 -6.19
C VAL A 205 -7.91 11.84 -5.17
N ILE A 206 -7.12 12.84 -5.55
CA ILE A 206 -6.80 13.97 -4.65
C ILE A 206 -8.10 14.65 -4.17
N ASP A 207 -9.04 14.89 -5.07
CA ASP A 207 -10.32 15.52 -4.72
C ASP A 207 -11.17 14.62 -3.80
N ALA A 208 -11.19 13.30 -4.02
CA ALA A 208 -11.83 12.37 -3.10
C ALA A 208 -11.27 12.45 -1.66
N PHE A 209 -9.96 12.66 -1.51
CA PHE A 209 -9.36 12.94 -0.19
C PHE A 209 -9.77 14.30 0.35
N VAL A 210 -9.87 15.33 -0.49
CA VAL A 210 -10.37 16.66 -0.09
C VAL A 210 -11.81 16.55 0.43
N ILE A 211 -12.67 15.78 -0.23
CA ILE A 211 -14.04 15.51 0.24
C ILE A 211 -14.03 14.86 1.63
N ALA A 212 -13.23 13.80 1.82
CA ALA A 212 -13.16 13.11 3.11
C ALA A 212 -12.70 14.04 4.26
N ILE A 213 -11.70 14.88 4.00
CA ILE A 213 -11.22 15.88 4.96
C ILE A 213 -12.31 16.93 5.22
N ALA A 214 -12.95 17.43 4.18
CA ALA A 214 -14.00 18.45 4.29
C ALA A 214 -15.19 17.94 5.11
N ILE A 215 -15.61 16.68 4.93
CA ILE A 215 -16.64 16.03 5.76
C ILE A 215 -16.18 15.96 7.22
N THR A 216 -14.96 15.49 7.47
CA THR A 216 -14.41 15.34 8.83
C THR A 216 -14.28 16.68 9.57
N GLN A 217 -14.06 17.76 8.82
CA GLN A 217 -13.94 19.14 9.35
C GLN A 217 -15.26 19.92 9.28
N GLU A 218 -16.37 19.28 8.92
CA GLU A 218 -17.71 19.88 8.80
C GLU A 218 -17.78 21.09 7.83
N LEU A 219 -16.93 21.11 6.79
CA LEU A 219 -16.84 22.17 5.78
C LEU A 219 -17.82 21.94 4.62
N GLY A 220 -19.12 22.11 4.86
CA GLY A 220 -20.18 21.73 3.92
C GLY A 220 -20.08 22.32 2.50
N TRP A 221 -19.66 23.58 2.33
CA TRP A 221 -19.51 24.19 1.01
C TRP A 221 -18.38 23.54 0.18
N LEU A 222 -17.29 23.16 0.85
CA LEU A 222 -16.14 22.52 0.21
C LEU A 222 -16.52 21.13 -0.29
N VAL A 223 -17.30 20.38 0.51
CA VAL A 223 -17.88 19.09 0.10
C VAL A 223 -18.68 19.23 -1.19
N VAL A 224 -19.58 20.21 -1.28
CA VAL A 224 -20.41 20.41 -2.48
C VAL A 224 -19.55 20.77 -3.70
N VAL A 225 -18.60 21.70 -3.56
CA VAL A 225 -17.72 22.12 -4.66
C VAL A 225 -16.85 20.97 -5.15
N SER A 226 -16.25 20.20 -4.24
CA SER A 226 -15.44 19.04 -4.60
C SER A 226 -16.26 17.93 -5.25
N ILE A 227 -17.46 17.59 -4.73
CA ILE A 227 -18.33 16.60 -5.40
C ILE A 227 -18.64 17.02 -6.85
N LEU A 228 -18.95 18.31 -7.08
CA LEU A 228 -19.21 18.81 -8.43
C LEU A 228 -17.97 18.73 -9.33
N ALA A 229 -16.79 19.08 -8.78
CA ALA A 229 -15.53 18.98 -9.50
C ALA A 229 -15.19 17.52 -9.84
N GLU A 230 -15.35 16.60 -8.91
CA GLU A 230 -15.11 15.17 -9.10
C GLU A 230 -16.04 14.58 -10.17
N VAL A 231 -17.34 14.88 -10.13
CA VAL A 231 -18.30 14.45 -11.16
C VAL A 231 -17.90 14.98 -12.53
N ALA A 232 -17.50 16.25 -12.64
CA ALA A 232 -17.06 16.84 -13.89
C ALA A 232 -15.77 16.16 -14.41
N MET A 233 -14.77 15.93 -13.54
CA MET A 233 -13.53 15.26 -13.92
C MET A 233 -13.77 13.82 -14.38
N VAL A 234 -14.63 13.06 -13.69
CA VAL A 234 -15.01 11.69 -14.08
C VAL A 234 -15.72 11.70 -15.43
N ALA A 235 -16.67 12.62 -15.65
CA ALA A 235 -17.37 12.72 -16.93
C ALA A 235 -16.42 13.06 -18.08
N VAL A 236 -15.49 14.00 -17.88
CA VAL A 236 -14.47 14.34 -18.87
C VAL A 236 -13.55 13.14 -19.13
N ALA A 237 -13.06 12.48 -18.09
CA ALA A 237 -12.20 11.30 -18.21
C ALA A 237 -12.91 10.19 -19.00
N ALA A 238 -14.16 9.87 -18.66
CA ALA A 238 -14.97 8.87 -19.36
C ALA A 238 -15.20 9.24 -20.84
N SER A 239 -15.44 10.52 -21.15
CA SER A 239 -15.61 10.96 -22.55
C SER A 239 -14.33 10.87 -23.39
N LEU A 240 -13.16 10.99 -22.74
CA LEU A 240 -11.85 10.93 -23.38
C LEU A 240 -11.33 9.49 -23.51
N GLN A 241 -11.74 8.59 -22.62
CA GLN A 241 -11.31 7.18 -22.62
C GLN A 241 -11.85 6.44 -23.84
N ARG A 242 -10.94 5.87 -24.63
CA ARG A 242 -11.23 4.87 -25.63
C ARG A 242 -10.70 3.52 -25.19
N VAL A 243 -11.63 2.66 -24.80
CA VAL A 243 -11.39 1.27 -24.43
C VAL A 243 -11.15 0.45 -25.69
N ASP A 244 -10.10 -0.37 -25.67
CA ASP A 244 -9.87 -1.36 -26.72
C ASP A 244 -10.86 -2.52 -26.55
N LYS A 245 -11.97 -2.46 -27.29
CA LYS A 245 -13.04 -3.47 -27.22
C LYS A 245 -12.57 -4.87 -27.62
N GLN A 246 -11.55 -4.99 -28.48
CA GLN A 246 -11.02 -6.29 -28.90
C GLN A 246 -10.21 -6.92 -27.77
N ARG A 247 -9.27 -6.17 -27.17
CA ARG A 247 -8.53 -6.65 -25.99
C ARG A 247 -9.41 -6.92 -24.79
N HIS A 248 -10.47 -6.13 -24.59
CA HIS A 248 -11.40 -6.34 -23.48
C HIS A 248 -12.21 -7.64 -23.64
N GLY A 249 -12.48 -8.08 -24.87
CA GLY A 249 -13.12 -9.36 -25.15
C GLY A 249 -12.19 -10.58 -25.03
N GLU A 250 -10.88 -10.37 -25.22
CA GLU A 250 -9.84 -11.43 -25.10
C GLU A 250 -9.23 -11.54 -23.71
N ALA A 251 -9.41 -10.53 -22.85
CA ALA A 251 -8.94 -10.58 -21.47
C ALA A 251 -9.66 -11.71 -20.72
N PRO A 252 -8.94 -12.63 -20.06
CA PRO A 252 -9.57 -13.67 -19.27
C PRO A 252 -10.44 -13.02 -18.21
N LEU A 253 -11.74 -13.33 -18.24
CA LEU A 253 -12.69 -12.83 -17.26
C LEU A 253 -12.16 -13.17 -15.85
N PRO A 254 -12.32 -12.27 -14.87
CA PRO A 254 -12.00 -12.58 -13.50
C PRO A 254 -12.72 -13.87 -13.11
N THR A 255 -11.98 -14.80 -12.50
CA THR A 255 -12.50 -16.11 -12.10
C THR A 255 -13.72 -15.91 -11.21
N GLY A 256 -14.92 -16.30 -11.68
CA GLY A 256 -16.18 -16.13 -10.95
C GLY A 256 -17.22 -15.20 -11.61
N VAL A 257 -16.91 -14.54 -12.73
CA VAL A 257 -17.91 -13.84 -13.54
C VAL A 257 -18.39 -14.79 -14.65
N GLU A 258 -19.40 -15.61 -14.35
CA GLU A 258 -20.16 -16.28 -15.40
C GLU A 258 -20.94 -15.19 -16.15
N LEU A 259 -20.44 -14.79 -17.32
CA LEU A 259 -21.25 -14.04 -18.26
C LEU A 259 -22.46 -14.92 -18.59
N GLY A 260 -23.63 -14.50 -18.11
CA GLY A 260 -24.92 -15.09 -18.45
C GLY A 260 -25.00 -15.19 -19.96
N ARG A 261 -24.77 -16.40 -20.46
CA ARG A 261 -24.87 -16.75 -21.86
C ARG A 261 -26.35 -16.70 -22.18
N ASN A 262 -26.83 -15.56 -22.69
CA ASN A 262 -28.11 -15.49 -23.37
C ASN A 262 -27.97 -16.27 -24.68
N ASP A 263 -28.14 -17.59 -24.58
CA ASP A 263 -28.49 -18.44 -25.70
C ASP A 263 -29.96 -18.16 -26.05
N ASP A 264 -30.21 -17.04 -26.74
CA ASP A 264 -31.48 -16.83 -27.42
C ASP A 264 -31.30 -17.21 -28.90
N SER A 265 -31.90 -18.36 -29.19
CA SER A 265 -32.28 -18.92 -30.49
C SER A 265 -33.13 -17.98 -31.34
#